data_AF-A0A954H684-F1
#
_entry.id   AF-A0A954H684-F1
#
_cell.length_a   1.000
_cell.length_b   1.000
_cell.length_c   1.000
_cell.angle_alpha   90.00
_cell.angle_beta   90.00
_cell.angle_gamma   90.00
#
_symmetry.space_group_name_H-M   'P 1'
#
loop_
_entity.id
_entity.type
_entity.pdbx_description
1 polymer ?
#
loop_
_entity_poly.entity_id
_entity_poly.type
_entity_poly.pdbx_seq_one_letter_code
_entity_poly.pdbx_strand_id
1 'polypeptide(L)'
;HFGLKTGGTLILGPSENTGDLSSEFETIDQHWKIFKKTRDVKMPADLRMPLSNRINSTTGLRTPIQHLDTSIHEVFEQLLEKTLPPSVVVNDQLDIVHTFGDTSQFIRLRKGVPSLKLTDMLTDNLRTAVAEAIFRSSRENQAVSFSQIDSEREG
;
A
#
# COMPACT_ATOMS: atom_id res chain seq x y z
N HIS A 1 6.45 13.76 -14.14
CA HIS A 1 6.03 12.68 -15.05
C HIS A 1 4.76 12.07 -14.49
N PHE A 2 3.59 12.66 -14.78
CA PHE A 2 2.31 12.01 -14.47
C PHE A 2 1.91 11.14 -15.65
N GLY A 3 1.65 9.86 -15.34
CA GLY A 3 1.99 8.71 -16.18
C GLY A 3 0.81 7.98 -16.80
N LEU A 4 -0.10 8.68 -17.46
CA LEU A 4 -1.10 8.01 -18.29
C LEU A 4 -0.65 8.00 -19.75
N LYS A 5 -0.35 6.80 -20.27
CA LYS A 5 -0.05 6.56 -21.68
C LYS A 5 -1.28 6.86 -22.54
N THR A 6 -1.07 7.30 -23.77
CA THR A 6 -2.15 7.48 -24.76
C THR A 6 -2.89 6.17 -24.98
N GLY A 7 -4.21 6.23 -24.99
CA GLY A 7 -5.10 5.06 -24.98
C GLY A 7 -5.40 4.48 -23.60
N GLY A 8 -4.74 4.98 -22.54
CA GLY A 8 -5.00 4.60 -21.15
C GLY A 8 -6.31 5.18 -20.61
N THR A 9 -6.89 4.47 -19.64
CA THR A 9 -8.15 4.84 -18.99
C THR A 9 -7.87 5.61 -17.71
N LEU A 10 -8.49 6.79 -17.59
CA LEU A 10 -8.54 7.61 -16.39
C LEU A 10 -9.89 7.38 -15.70
N ILE A 11 -9.85 7.06 -14.41
CA ILE A 11 -11.05 6.94 -13.57
C ILE A 11 -10.93 8.04 -12.53
N LEU A 12 -11.94 8.92 -12.47
CA LEU A 12 -11.95 10.05 -11.53
C LEU A 12 -12.91 9.79 -10.37
N GLY A 13 -12.52 10.25 -9.18
CA GLY A 13 -13.38 10.23 -8.01
C GLY A 13 -14.58 11.19 -8.13
N PRO A 14 -15.60 11.06 -7.26
CA PRO A 14 -16.79 11.93 -7.23
C PRO A 14 -16.46 13.42 -7.07
N SER A 15 -15.34 13.74 -6.43
CA SER A 15 -14.86 15.11 -6.19
C SER A 15 -13.89 15.64 -7.25
N GLU A 16 -13.45 14.80 -8.18
CA GLU A 16 -12.45 15.17 -9.20
C GLU A 16 -13.12 15.50 -10.55
N ASN A 17 -12.55 16.45 -11.28
CA ASN A 17 -12.97 16.79 -12.63
C ASN A 17 -11.75 16.82 -13.58
N THR A 18 -11.99 16.64 -14.88
CA THR A 18 -10.94 16.65 -15.91
C THR A 18 -10.41 18.06 -16.22
N GLY A 19 -10.94 19.11 -15.60
CA GLY A 19 -10.49 20.50 -15.68
C GLY A 19 -10.25 20.99 -17.09
N ASP A 20 -9.18 21.80 -17.25
CA ASP A 20 -8.70 22.30 -18.54
C ASP A 20 -8.23 21.19 -19.50
N LEU A 21 -8.03 19.96 -18.98
CA LEU A 21 -7.66 18.78 -19.76
C LEU A 21 -8.87 18.02 -20.31
N SER A 22 -10.10 18.47 -20.07
CA SER A 22 -11.33 17.83 -20.59
C SER A 22 -11.31 17.60 -22.11
N SER A 23 -10.66 18.48 -22.87
CA SER A 23 -10.51 18.35 -24.33
C SER A 23 -9.51 17.26 -24.79
N GLU A 24 -8.72 16.70 -23.86
CA GLU A 24 -7.71 15.66 -24.14
C GLU A 24 -8.20 14.24 -23.80
N PHE A 25 -9.40 14.14 -23.23
CA PHE A 25 -10.03 12.91 -22.80
C PHE A 25 -11.33 12.66 -23.55
N GLU A 26 -11.49 11.45 -24.08
CA GLU A 26 -12.77 10.95 -24.57
C GLU A 26 -13.58 10.42 -23.38
N THR A 27 -14.85 10.78 -23.29
CA THR A 27 -15.74 10.30 -22.21
C THR A 27 -16.24 8.91 -22.58
N ILE A 28 -15.85 7.90 -21.80
CA ILE A 28 -16.39 6.52 -21.95
C ILE A 28 -17.69 6.42 -21.16
N ASP A 29 -17.68 6.86 -19.89
CA ASP A 29 -18.85 6.82 -19.03
C ASP A 29 -18.83 8.02 -18.08
N GLN A 30 -19.80 8.91 -18.22
CA GLN A 30 -19.90 10.12 -17.40
C GLN A 30 -20.46 9.84 -16.00
N HIS A 31 -21.29 8.81 -15.84
CA HIS A 31 -21.88 8.43 -14.55
C HIS A 31 -20.83 7.84 -13.61
N TRP A 32 -19.90 7.06 -14.17
CA TRP A 32 -18.77 6.46 -13.46
C TRP A 32 -17.46 7.24 -13.61
N LYS A 33 -17.52 8.40 -14.29
CA LYS A 33 -16.38 9.28 -14.57
C LYS A 33 -15.16 8.55 -15.15
N ILE A 34 -15.42 7.71 -16.16
CA ILE A 34 -14.42 6.94 -16.90
C ILE A 34 -14.10 7.68 -18.20
N PHE A 35 -12.81 7.95 -18.40
CA PHE A 35 -12.30 8.72 -19.51
C PHE A 35 -11.13 8.01 -20.18
N LYS A 36 -10.93 8.20 -21.48
CA LYS A 36 -9.81 7.64 -22.24
C LYS A 36 -8.91 8.75 -22.76
N LYS A 37 -7.61 8.66 -22.50
CA LYS A 37 -6.65 9.65 -22.99
C LYS A 37 -6.44 9.47 -24.50
N THR A 38 -6.74 10.48 -25.29
CA THR A 38 -6.67 10.37 -26.76
C THR A 38 -5.40 10.97 -27.37
N ARG A 39 -4.68 11.84 -26.64
CA ARG A 39 -3.50 12.55 -27.16
C ARG A 39 -2.28 12.40 -26.24
N ASP A 40 -1.10 12.24 -26.83
CA ASP A 40 0.18 12.19 -26.11
C ASP A 40 0.79 13.58 -26.03
N VAL A 41 0.39 14.37 -25.04
CA VAL A 41 1.03 15.67 -24.81
C VAL A 41 1.59 15.71 -23.39
N LYS A 42 2.84 16.15 -23.27
CA LYS A 42 3.51 16.39 -22.00
C LYS A 42 2.79 17.53 -21.29
N MET A 43 2.42 17.32 -20.02
CA MET A 43 1.76 18.34 -19.18
C MET A 43 2.48 19.70 -19.27
N PRO A 44 1.73 20.81 -19.35
CA PRO A 44 2.27 22.16 -19.16
C PRO A 44 3.04 22.23 -17.84
N ALA A 45 4.18 22.93 -17.85
CA ALA A 45 5.12 22.99 -16.73
C ALA A 45 4.57 23.73 -15.48
N ASP A 46 3.35 24.24 -15.55
CA ASP A 46 2.73 25.09 -14.52
C ASP A 46 2.05 24.30 -13.39
N LEU A 47 1.94 22.97 -13.51
CA LEU A 47 1.54 22.08 -12.41
C LEU A 47 2.72 21.61 -11.54
N ARG A 48 3.75 22.44 -11.38
CA ARG A 48 4.83 22.21 -10.42
C ARG A 48 4.40 22.77 -9.06
N MET A 49 3.81 21.93 -8.21
CA MET A 49 3.65 22.25 -6.79
C MET A 49 5.02 22.56 -6.16
N PRO A 50 5.22 23.74 -5.55
CA PRO A 50 6.47 24.04 -4.87
C PRO A 50 6.50 23.30 -3.52
N LEU A 51 7.35 22.27 -3.41
CA LEU A 51 7.77 21.70 -2.13
C LEU A 51 8.68 22.73 -1.42
N SER A 52 8.08 23.73 -0.77
CA SER A 52 8.80 24.60 0.15
C SER A 52 8.72 24.02 1.57
N ASN A 53 9.82 23.39 1.99
CA ASN A 53 10.12 23.16 3.41
C ASN A 53 10.08 24.51 4.14
N ARG A 54 9.09 24.73 4.99
CA ARG A 54 9.08 25.85 5.95
C ARG A 54 8.92 25.29 7.36
N ILE A 55 10.06 25.05 8.00
CA ILE A 55 10.17 25.12 9.45
C ILE A 55 10.27 26.62 9.75
N ASN A 56 9.28 27.19 10.42
CA ASN A 56 9.40 28.42 11.20
C ASN A 56 8.20 28.55 12.14
N SER A 57 8.49 28.39 13.43
CA SER A 57 7.61 28.70 14.55
C SER A 57 7.44 30.20 14.71
N THR A 58 6.22 30.71 14.55
CA THR A 58 5.73 31.92 15.25
C THR A 58 4.23 31.82 15.49
N THR A 59 3.83 32.10 16.73
CA THR A 59 2.48 32.23 17.23
C THR A 59 1.68 33.30 16.47
N GLY A 60 0.58 32.88 15.85
CA GLY A 60 -0.43 33.76 15.28
C GLY A 60 -1.62 32.90 14.86
N LEU A 61 -2.81 33.26 15.34
CA LEU A 61 -4.09 32.62 15.04
C LEU A 61 -4.23 32.39 13.53
N ARG A 62 -4.00 31.16 13.11
CA ARG A 62 -4.40 30.62 11.82
C ARG A 62 -5.17 29.36 12.16
N THR A 63 -6.48 29.39 11.98
CA THR A 63 -7.25 28.16 11.83
C THR A 63 -6.59 27.36 10.71
N PRO A 64 -6.04 26.16 10.98
CA PRO A 64 -5.56 25.33 9.91
C PRO A 64 -6.80 24.76 9.23
N ILE A 65 -7.20 25.35 8.10
CA ILE A 65 -7.87 24.57 7.06
C ILE A 65 -6.75 23.72 6.44
N GLN A 66 -6.40 22.66 7.15
CA GLN A 66 -5.33 21.76 6.75
C GLN A 66 -5.63 20.38 7.34
N HIS A 67 -6.75 19.78 6.96
CA HIS A 67 -7.11 18.44 7.46
C HIS A 67 -8.14 17.72 6.58
N LEU A 68 -8.08 17.86 5.25
CA LEU A 68 -8.89 17.00 4.36
C LEU A 68 -8.06 16.10 3.43
N ASP A 69 -6.73 16.20 3.49
CA ASP A 69 -5.77 15.26 2.88
C ASP A 69 -4.93 14.53 3.95
N THR A 70 -5.48 14.37 5.17
CA THR A 70 -5.18 13.18 5.98
C THR A 70 -5.64 12.02 5.10
N SER A 71 -4.65 11.51 4.37
CA SER A 71 -4.81 10.92 3.05
C SER A 71 -5.76 9.74 3.14
N ILE A 72 -6.59 9.51 2.11
CA ILE A 72 -7.38 8.27 2.00
C ILE A 72 -6.50 7.04 2.28
N HIS A 73 -5.20 7.11 1.95
CA HIS A 73 -4.20 6.13 2.33
C HIS A 73 -4.10 5.89 3.84
N GLU A 74 -3.99 6.93 4.67
CA GLU A 74 -3.93 6.79 6.14
C GLU A 74 -5.21 6.18 6.71
N VAL A 75 -6.37 6.53 6.14
CA VAL A 75 -7.65 5.90 6.51
C VAL A 75 -7.68 4.42 6.11
N PHE A 76 -7.14 4.08 4.94
CA PHE A 76 -7.03 2.71 4.46
C PHE A 76 -6.08 1.89 5.34
N GLU A 77 -4.90 2.41 5.67
CA GLU A 77 -3.93 1.76 6.57
C GLU A 77 -4.57 1.51 7.94
N GLN A 78 -5.23 2.51 8.52
CA GLN A 78 -5.96 2.34 9.79
C GLN A 78 -7.09 1.31 9.71
N LEU A 79 -7.77 1.20 8.56
CA LEU A 79 -8.81 0.20 8.34
C LEU A 79 -8.20 -1.19 8.23
N LEU A 80 -7.12 -1.35 7.46
CA LEU A 80 -6.41 -2.62 7.31
C LEU A 80 -5.88 -3.10 8.67
N GLU A 81 -5.28 -2.21 9.46
CA GLU A 81 -4.75 -2.55 10.78
C GLU A 81 -5.84 -2.98 11.77
N LYS A 82 -7.06 -2.48 11.63
CA LYS A 82 -8.22 -2.88 12.46
C LYS A 82 -8.95 -4.13 11.96
N THR A 83 -8.89 -4.43 10.67
CA THR A 83 -9.73 -5.46 10.03
C THR A 83 -8.96 -6.71 9.63
N LEU A 84 -7.67 -6.59 9.34
CA LEU A 84 -6.85 -7.74 8.98
C LEU A 84 -6.53 -8.55 10.23
N PRO A 85 -6.55 -9.90 10.12
CA PRO A 85 -5.89 -10.73 11.12
C PRO A 85 -4.38 -10.46 11.10
N PRO A 86 -3.62 -10.95 12.09
CA PRO A 86 -2.17 -10.90 12.05
C PRO A 86 -1.62 -11.37 10.70
N SER A 87 -1.02 -10.44 9.95
CA SER A 87 -0.64 -10.66 8.55
C SER A 87 0.73 -10.05 8.27
N VAL A 88 1.48 -10.66 7.35
CA VAL A 88 2.82 -10.19 6.97
C VAL A 88 2.97 -10.17 5.46
N VAL A 89 3.54 -9.07 4.97
CA VAL A 89 3.91 -8.87 3.57
C VAL A 89 5.41 -9.05 3.45
N VAL A 90 5.84 -9.84 2.46
CA VAL A 90 7.25 -10.11 2.17
C VAL A 90 7.60 -9.73 0.74
N ASN A 91 8.87 -9.41 0.51
CA ASN A 91 9.43 -9.24 -0.84
C ASN A 91 9.84 -10.60 -1.46
N ASP A 92 10.40 -10.57 -2.67
CA ASP A 92 10.89 -11.76 -3.39
C ASP A 92 12.05 -12.48 -2.66
N GLN A 93 12.75 -11.78 -1.76
CA GLN A 93 13.82 -12.32 -0.93
C GLN A 93 13.31 -12.87 0.42
N LEU A 94 11.99 -12.85 0.64
CA LEU A 94 11.29 -13.21 1.87
C LEU A 94 11.61 -12.30 3.08
N ASP A 95 12.09 -11.09 2.83
CA ASP A 95 12.21 -10.08 3.87
C ASP A 95 10.85 -9.46 4.15
N ILE A 96 10.55 -9.27 5.43
CA ILE A 96 9.33 -8.61 5.88
C ILE A 96 9.38 -7.13 5.45
N VAL A 97 8.38 -6.74 4.67
CA VAL A 97 8.17 -5.35 4.21
C VAL A 97 7.15 -4.65 5.09
N HIS A 98 6.13 -5.38 5.54
CA HIS A 98 5.06 -4.82 6.36
C HIS A 98 4.38 -5.89 7.22
N THR A 99 3.87 -5.48 8.38
CA THR A 99 3.10 -6.33 9.30
C THR A 99 1.81 -5.65 9.69
N PHE A 100 0.70 -6.37 9.67
CA PHE A 100 -0.60 -5.88 10.11
C PHE A 100 -1.06 -6.64 11.36
N GLY A 101 -1.63 -5.92 12.33
CA GLY A 101 -2.09 -6.50 13.59
C GLY A 101 -0.98 -7.08 14.47
N ASP A 102 -1.36 -7.82 15.51
CA ASP A 102 -0.41 -8.41 16.45
C ASP A 102 0.16 -9.74 15.94
N THR A 103 1.37 -9.67 15.37
CA THR A 103 2.12 -10.81 14.83
C THR A 103 3.12 -11.41 15.84
N SER A 104 3.21 -10.88 17.06
CA SER A 104 4.24 -11.23 18.05
C SER A 104 4.18 -12.70 18.52
N GLN A 105 3.00 -13.31 18.43
CA GLN A 105 2.79 -14.74 18.71
C GLN A 105 3.43 -15.66 17.66
N PHE A 106 3.66 -15.18 16.44
CA PHE A 106 4.17 -15.97 15.31
C PHE A 106 5.60 -15.59 14.93
N ILE A 107 5.97 -14.32 15.13
CA ILE A 107 7.21 -13.71 14.67
C ILE A 107 7.92 -13.07 15.86
N ARG A 108 9.17 -13.47 16.09
CA ARG A 108 10.02 -12.98 17.18
C ARG A 108 11.43 -12.74 16.69
N LEU A 109 12.02 -11.63 17.13
CA LEU A 109 13.43 -11.34 16.84
C LEU A 109 14.31 -12.34 17.61
N ARG A 110 15.11 -13.13 16.90
CA ARG A 110 16.05 -14.07 17.53
C ARG A 110 17.28 -13.33 18.06
N LYS A 111 17.91 -13.91 19.08
CA LYS A 111 19.22 -13.45 19.57
C LYS A 111 20.27 -13.66 18.49
N GLY A 112 21.13 -12.67 18.25
CA GLY A 112 22.19 -12.74 17.24
C GLY A 112 22.18 -11.52 16.31
N VAL A 113 22.69 -11.71 15.09
CA VAL A 113 22.65 -10.68 14.05
C VAL A 113 21.20 -10.47 13.63
N PRO A 114 20.67 -9.24 13.66
CA PRO A 114 19.30 -8.98 13.25
C PRO A 114 19.09 -9.28 11.77
N SER A 115 17.95 -9.90 11.46
CA SER A 115 17.53 -10.26 10.11
C SER A 115 16.04 -9.94 9.98
N LEU A 116 15.63 -9.40 8.82
CA LEU A 116 14.23 -9.18 8.48
C LEU A 116 13.64 -10.34 7.67
N LYS A 117 14.40 -11.41 7.40
CA LYS A 117 13.86 -12.61 6.75
C LYS A 117 12.78 -13.22 7.61
N LEU A 118 11.61 -13.42 7.00
CA LEU A 118 10.48 -14.08 7.65
C LEU A 118 10.87 -15.44 8.24
N THR A 119 11.64 -16.24 7.49
CA THR A 119 12.08 -17.57 7.95
C THR A 119 12.92 -17.53 9.21
N ASP A 120 13.68 -16.46 9.44
CA ASP A 120 14.54 -16.32 10.61
C ASP A 120 13.75 -15.88 11.84
N MET A 121 12.69 -15.10 11.63
CA MET A 121 11.87 -14.54 12.69
C MET A 121 10.68 -15.44 13.10
N LEU A 122 10.27 -16.40 12.26
CA LEU A 122 9.22 -17.35 12.60
C LEU A 122 9.60 -18.25 13.79
N THR A 123 8.61 -18.65 14.59
CA THR A 123 8.77 -19.74 15.57
C THR A 123 9.07 -21.06 14.87
N ASP A 124 9.75 -21.98 15.57
CA ASP A 124 10.27 -23.21 14.95
C ASP A 124 9.16 -24.08 14.35
N ASN A 125 7.99 -24.15 14.99
CA ASN A 125 6.84 -24.93 14.51
C ASN A 125 6.23 -24.36 13.20
N LEU A 126 6.27 -23.03 13.02
CA LEU A 126 5.68 -22.39 11.84
C LEU A 126 6.63 -22.36 10.65
N ARG A 127 7.95 -22.38 10.89
CA ARG A 127 8.96 -22.25 9.82
C ARG A 127 8.75 -23.25 8.70
N THR A 128 8.55 -24.54 9.03
CA THR A 128 8.40 -25.60 8.03
C THR A 128 7.11 -25.45 7.23
N ALA A 129 5.98 -25.23 7.90
CA ALA A 129 4.69 -25.06 7.24
C ALA A 129 4.67 -23.83 6.33
N VAL A 130 5.26 -22.71 6.77
CA VAL A 130 5.33 -21.48 5.97
C VAL A 130 6.29 -21.63 4.80
N ALA A 131 7.44 -22.30 4.97
CA ALA A 131 8.35 -22.57 3.85
C ALA A 131 7.69 -23.42 2.76
N GLU A 132 6.92 -24.44 3.15
CA GLU A 132 6.13 -25.24 2.22
C GLU A 132 5.04 -24.39 1.54
N ALA A 133 4.34 -23.55 2.30
CA ALA A 133 3.32 -22.64 1.77
C ALA A 133 3.86 -21.73 0.68
N ILE A 134 5.01 -21.10 0.94
CA ILE A 134 5.69 -20.18 0.01
C ILE A 134 6.13 -20.94 -1.24
N PHE A 135 6.72 -22.13 -1.08
CA PHE A 135 7.16 -22.92 -2.22
C PHE A 135 5.99 -23.33 -3.11
N ARG A 136 4.89 -23.80 -2.52
CA ARG A 136 3.70 -24.21 -3.27
C ARG A 136 3.00 -23.02 -3.92
N SER A 137 2.83 -21.90 -3.20
CA SER A 137 2.19 -20.70 -3.75
C SER A 137 3.01 -20.09 -4.88
N SER A 138 4.35 -20.10 -4.78
CA SER A 138 5.24 -19.60 -5.83
C SER A 138 5.19 -20.45 -7.10
N ARG A 139 5.15 -21.78 -6.94
CA ARG A 139 5.10 -22.72 -8.07
C ARG A 139 3.74 -22.71 -8.79
N GLU A 140 2.66 -22.66 -8.04
CA GLU A 140 1.29 -22.82 -8.57
C GLU A 140 0.58 -21.48 -8.80
N ASN A 141 1.14 -20.37 -8.31
CA ASN A 141 0.55 -19.03 -8.32
C ASN A 141 -0.88 -19.02 -7.73
N GLN A 142 -1.05 -19.76 -6.63
CA GLN A 142 -2.32 -19.92 -5.94
C GLN A 142 -2.18 -19.70 -4.44
N ALA A 143 -3.26 -19.25 -3.82
CA ALA A 143 -3.33 -19.11 -2.37
C ALA A 143 -3.24 -20.48 -1.69
N VAL A 144 -2.39 -20.57 -0.67
CA VAL A 144 -2.18 -21.78 0.12
C VAL A 144 -2.65 -21.53 1.54
N SER A 145 -3.50 -22.43 2.04
CA SER A 145 -3.97 -22.43 3.43
C SER A 145 -3.62 -23.76 4.08
N PHE A 146 -3.18 -23.70 5.33
CA PHE A 146 -2.97 -24.84 6.20
C PHE A 146 -3.88 -24.71 7.42
N SER A 147 -4.48 -25.82 7.83
CA SER A 147 -5.27 -25.92 9.05
C SER A 147 -4.52 -26.81 10.05
N GLN A 148 -4.64 -26.52 11.34
CA GLN A 148 -4.05 -27.32 12.44
C GLN A 148 -2.52 -27.33 12.47
N ILE A 149 -1.88 -26.17 12.52
CA ILE A 149 -0.44 -26.11 12.83
C ILE A 149 -0.31 -26.08 14.36
N ASP A 150 0.35 -27.09 14.93
CA ASP A 150 0.59 -27.17 16.38
C ASP A 150 1.51 -26.01 16.81
N SER A 151 0.90 -24.94 17.31
CA SER A 151 1.59 -23.87 18.02
C SER A 151 1.73 -24.30 19.47
N GLU A 152 2.90 -24.80 19.87
CA GLU A 152 3.17 -24.98 21.30
C GLU A 152 3.09 -23.62 21.98
N ARG A 153 2.08 -23.45 22.85
CA ARG A 153 1.97 -22.30 23.73
C ARG A 153 3.04 -22.44 24.81
N GLU A 154 4.20 -21.87 24.55
CA GLU A 154 5.18 -21.64 25.62
C GLU A 154 4.67 -20.45 26.44
N GLY A 155 4.21 -20.77 27.67
CA GLY A 155 3.59 -19.84 28.62
C GLY A 155 4.56 -18.88 29.29
#